data_AF-A0A831PUN8-F1
#
_entry.id   AF-A0A831PUN8-F1
#
_cell.length_a   1.000
_cell.length_b   1.000
_cell.length_c   1.000
_cell.angle_alpha   90.00
_cell.angle_beta   90.00
_cell.angle_gamma   90.00
#
_symmetry.space_group_name_H-M   'P 1'
#
loop_
_entity.id
_entity.type
_entity.pdbx_description
1 polymer ?
#
loop_
_entity_poly.entity_id
_entity_poly.type
_entity_poly.pdbx_seq_one_letter_code
_entity_poly.pdbx_strand_id
1 'polypeptide(L)'
;MEENRLKHFRIVAGLSVAELAAKAKITPANIYRIEGLRGKRVRLSTMTKLAKALGVSEARLFPTAEIKAAPGKSAPARALTRWEIIIRCPKCLHRFRLEVTEGEADPIEGMVICPVCAFSQTISLRRAS
;
A
#
# COMPACT_ATOMS: atom_id res chain seq x y z
N MET A 1 6.70 -17.14 20.93
CA MET A 1 5.39 -16.57 21.29
C MET A 1 4.98 -15.63 20.17
N GLU A 2 3.89 -15.91 19.47
CA GLU A 2 3.49 -15.10 18.31
C GLU A 2 2.77 -13.83 18.78
N GLU A 3 3.36 -12.67 18.49
CA GLU A 3 2.88 -11.35 18.94
C GLU A 3 1.64 -10.91 18.15
N ASN A 4 0.61 -10.41 18.85
CA ASN A 4 -0.58 -9.89 18.19
C ASN A 4 -0.25 -8.61 17.41
N ARG A 5 -0.46 -8.60 16.09
CA ARG A 5 -0.18 -7.44 15.23
C ARG A 5 -0.89 -6.16 15.68
N LEU A 6 -2.11 -6.25 16.18
CA LEU A 6 -2.84 -5.07 16.68
C LEU A 6 -2.08 -4.42 17.85
N LYS A 7 -1.56 -5.25 18.77
CA LYS A 7 -0.74 -4.80 19.90
C LYS A 7 0.55 -4.14 19.40
N HIS A 8 1.19 -4.72 18.40
CA HIS A 8 2.40 -4.16 17.79
C HIS A 8 2.15 -2.76 17.20
N PHE A 9 1.14 -2.61 16.34
CA PHE A 9 0.79 -1.30 15.75
C PHE A 9 0.40 -0.27 16.80
N ARG A 10 -0.29 -0.70 17.87
CA ARG A 10 -0.65 0.18 18.98
C ARG A 10 0.59 0.70 19.73
N ILE A 11 1.57 -0.15 19.99
CA ILE A 11 2.83 0.23 20.65
C ILE A 11 3.65 1.16 19.76
N VAL A 12 3.78 0.85 18.46
CA VAL A 12 4.48 1.71 17.50
C VAL A 12 3.82 3.08 17.37
N ALA A 13 2.49 3.13 17.45
CA ALA A 13 1.74 4.38 17.46
C ALA A 13 1.78 5.13 18.81
N GLY A 14 2.40 4.56 19.85
CA GLY A 14 2.47 5.15 21.19
C GLY A 14 1.13 5.26 21.89
N LEU A 15 0.14 4.44 21.53
CA LEU A 15 -1.23 4.55 22.05
C LEU A 15 -1.51 3.57 23.19
N SER A 16 -2.17 4.05 24.22
CA SER A 16 -2.78 3.18 25.25
C SER A 16 -4.04 2.49 24.70
N VAL A 17 -4.45 1.38 25.31
CA VAL A 17 -5.69 0.67 24.92
C VAL A 17 -6.91 1.60 25.02
N ALA A 18 -6.98 2.41 26.07
CA ALA A 18 -8.06 3.39 26.26
C ALA A 18 -8.07 4.48 25.18
N GLU A 19 -6.90 4.96 24.76
CA GLU A 19 -6.78 5.98 23.71
C GLU A 19 -7.16 5.42 22.34
N LEU A 20 -6.73 4.19 22.04
CA LEU A 20 -7.15 3.50 20.82
C LEU A 20 -8.67 3.27 20.81
N ALA A 21 -9.24 2.90 21.97
CA ALA A 21 -10.68 2.72 22.15
C ALA A 21 -11.45 4.01 21.87
N ALA A 22 -10.98 5.13 22.44
CA ALA A 22 -11.55 6.44 22.23
C ALA A 22 -11.47 6.87 20.76
N LYS A 23 -10.30 6.74 20.12
CA LYS A 23 -10.10 7.08 18.70
C LYS A 23 -10.97 6.23 17.76
N ALA A 24 -11.07 4.93 18.02
CA ALA A 24 -11.87 4.01 17.21
C ALA A 24 -13.37 4.00 17.58
N LYS A 25 -13.79 4.75 18.60
CA LYS A 25 -15.17 4.77 19.14
C LYS A 25 -15.69 3.36 19.45
N ILE A 26 -14.88 2.57 20.16
CA ILE A 26 -15.20 1.21 20.61
C ILE A 26 -14.85 1.07 22.09
N THR A 27 -15.34 0.01 22.73
CA THR A 27 -15.03 -0.25 24.14
C THR A 27 -13.63 -0.87 24.30
N PRO A 28 -12.89 -0.54 25.38
CA PRO A 28 -11.59 -1.14 25.68
C PRO A 28 -11.65 -2.67 25.79
N ALA A 29 -12.76 -3.21 26.34
CA ALA A 29 -13.01 -4.64 26.41
C ALA A 29 -13.02 -5.30 25.02
N ASN A 30 -13.55 -4.62 24.00
CA ASN A 30 -13.55 -5.15 22.64
C ASN A 30 -12.12 -5.18 22.04
N ILE A 31 -11.26 -4.22 22.40
CA ILE A 31 -9.85 -4.23 21.99
C ILE A 31 -9.10 -5.39 22.65
N TYR A 32 -9.22 -5.57 23.97
CA TYR A 32 -8.63 -6.73 24.66
C TYR A 32 -9.10 -8.05 24.06
N ARG A 33 -10.38 -8.13 23.69
CA ARG A 33 -10.92 -9.30 23.01
C ARG A 33 -10.28 -9.51 21.64
N ILE A 34 -10.02 -8.47 20.87
CA ILE A 34 -9.35 -8.58 19.55
C ILE A 34 -7.85 -8.87 19.72
N GLU A 35 -7.19 -8.28 20.74
CA GLU A 35 -5.80 -8.55 21.08
C GLU A 35 -5.60 -9.98 21.63
N GLY A 36 -6.63 -10.57 22.24
CA GLY A 36 -6.62 -11.95 22.75
C GLY A 36 -7.08 -13.01 21.74
N LEU A 37 -7.98 -12.65 20.82
CA LEU A 37 -8.51 -13.57 19.81
C LEU A 37 -7.52 -13.75 18.66
N ARG A 38 -6.66 -14.78 18.77
CA ARG A 38 -5.86 -15.27 17.64
C ARG A 38 -6.78 -15.71 16.49
N GLY A 39 -6.91 -14.87 15.46
CA GLY A 39 -7.50 -15.25 14.18
C GLY A 39 -9.03 -15.39 14.11
N LYS A 40 -9.80 -14.90 15.08
CA LYS A 40 -11.29 -14.95 14.99
C LYS A 40 -11.83 -13.75 14.21
N ARG A 41 -12.84 -14.01 13.36
CA ARG A 41 -13.52 -13.01 12.51
C ARG A 41 -14.04 -11.82 13.32
N VAL A 42 -13.33 -10.70 13.23
CA VAL A 42 -13.81 -9.40 13.69
C VAL A 42 -14.76 -8.85 12.63
N ARG A 43 -15.81 -8.14 13.05
CA ARG A 43 -16.71 -7.47 12.10
C ARG A 43 -15.92 -6.45 11.28
N LEU A 44 -16.13 -6.41 9.97
CA LEU A 44 -15.50 -5.46 9.05
C LEU A 44 -15.63 -4.01 9.55
N SER A 45 -16.81 -3.64 10.04
CA SER A 45 -17.07 -2.32 10.62
C SER A 45 -16.19 -1.96 11.82
N THR A 46 -15.68 -2.94 12.57
CA THR A 46 -14.74 -2.74 13.67
C THR A 46 -13.30 -2.69 13.17
N MET A 47 -12.97 -3.50 12.15
CA MET A 47 -11.66 -3.48 11.49
C MET A 47 -11.38 -2.12 10.85
N THR A 48 -12.33 -1.57 10.10
CA THR A 48 -12.21 -0.24 9.48
C THR A 48 -12.00 0.86 10.51
N LYS A 49 -12.73 0.82 11.64
CA LYS A 49 -12.58 1.82 12.71
C LYS A 49 -11.20 1.77 13.35
N LEU A 50 -10.68 0.57 13.60
CA LEU A 50 -9.33 0.37 14.16
C LEU A 50 -8.23 0.79 13.18
N ALA A 51 -8.36 0.39 11.92
CA ALA A 51 -7.45 0.76 10.83
C ALA A 51 -7.38 2.29 10.68
N LYS A 52 -8.53 2.96 10.64
CA LYS A 52 -8.64 4.42 10.58
C LYS A 52 -8.04 5.11 11.81
N ALA A 53 -8.28 4.59 13.01
CA ALA A 53 -7.74 5.13 14.25
C ALA A 53 -6.21 5.02 14.34
N LEU A 54 -5.63 4.00 13.71
CA LEU A 54 -4.20 3.75 13.64
C LEU A 54 -3.54 4.36 12.39
N GLY A 55 -4.33 4.92 11.46
CA GLY A 55 -3.81 5.45 10.19
C GLY A 55 -3.19 4.39 9.28
N VAL A 56 -3.56 3.11 9.45
CA VAL A 56 -3.04 1.98 8.66
C VAL A 56 -4.16 1.31 7.87
N SER A 57 -3.82 0.67 6.76
CA SER A 57 -4.78 -0.08 5.95
C SER A 57 -5.25 -1.35 6.66
N GLU A 58 -6.52 -1.74 6.47
CA GLU A 58 -7.11 -2.95 7.06
C GLU A 58 -6.32 -4.21 6.74
N ALA A 59 -5.83 -4.35 5.50
CA ALA A 59 -5.00 -5.48 5.05
C ALA A 59 -3.66 -5.59 5.79
N ARG A 60 -3.12 -4.46 6.27
CA ARG A 60 -1.85 -4.43 7.02
C ARG A 60 -2.07 -4.86 8.48
N LEU A 61 -3.21 -4.46 9.04
CA LEU A 61 -3.60 -4.74 10.43
C LEU A 61 -4.16 -6.17 10.59
N PHE A 62 -4.94 -6.62 9.61
CA PHE A 62 -5.59 -7.92 9.56
C PHE A 62 -5.22 -8.63 8.24
N PRO A 63 -4.04 -9.27 8.18
CA PRO A 63 -3.66 -10.12 7.06
C PRO A 63 -4.59 -11.35 7.04
N THR A 64 -5.69 -11.29 6.30
CA THR A 64 -6.48 -12.50 6.08
C THR A 64 -5.61 -13.47 5.29
N ALA A 65 -5.36 -14.67 5.84
CA ALA A 65 -4.51 -15.68 5.21
C ALA A 65 -5.02 -16.15 3.83
N GLU A 66 -6.20 -15.71 3.38
CA GLU A 66 -6.75 -16.05 2.06
C GLU A 66 -7.52 -14.88 1.43
N ILE A 67 -6.87 -13.74 1.18
CA ILE A 67 -7.33 -12.84 0.13
C ILE A 67 -6.32 -12.87 -1.01
N LYS A 68 -6.50 -13.84 -1.93
CA LYS A 68 -6.16 -13.64 -3.34
C LYS A 68 -7.17 -12.64 -3.92
N ALA A 69 -7.00 -11.37 -3.60
CA ALA A 69 -7.57 -10.28 -4.35
C ALA A 69 -6.56 -9.14 -4.32
N ALA A 70 -6.18 -8.73 -5.53
CA ALA A 70 -5.19 -7.73 -5.88
C ALA A 70 -5.23 -6.46 -5.00
N PRO A 71 -4.11 -5.72 -4.89
CA PRO A 71 -4.01 -4.56 -4.02
C PRO A 71 -4.94 -3.43 -4.47
N GLY A 72 -6.11 -3.35 -3.84
CA GLY A 72 -7.02 -2.21 -3.94
C GLY A 72 -6.49 -1.05 -3.10
N LYS A 73 -5.79 -0.12 -3.76
CA LYS A 73 -5.47 1.21 -3.25
C LYS A 73 -6.78 1.97 -2.99
N SER A 74 -6.93 2.61 -1.82
CA SER A 74 -7.95 3.65 -1.63
C SER A 74 -7.32 5.03 -1.76
N ALA A 75 -7.49 5.65 -2.94
CA ALA A 75 -7.83 7.06 -3.21
C ALA A 75 -7.34 7.51 -4.62
N PRO A 76 -8.00 8.47 -5.27
CA PRO A 76 -9.37 8.45 -5.77
C PRO A 76 -9.43 8.37 -7.32
N ALA A 77 -10.65 8.17 -7.82
CA ALA A 77 -11.18 8.44 -9.16
C ALA A 77 -10.23 8.97 -10.27
N ARG A 78 -9.58 8.08 -10.99
CA ARG A 78 -9.47 8.06 -12.48
C ARG A 78 -8.62 6.86 -12.85
N ALA A 79 -8.97 6.19 -13.93
CA ALA A 79 -8.26 5.03 -14.43
C ALA A 79 -6.76 5.36 -14.61
N LEU A 80 -5.94 4.91 -13.66
CA LEU A 80 -4.50 4.80 -13.85
C LEU A 80 -4.30 3.63 -14.80
N THR A 81 -4.15 3.91 -16.10
CA THR A 81 -3.73 2.88 -17.02
C THR A 81 -2.27 2.59 -16.70
N ARG A 82 -2.00 1.37 -16.24
CA ARG A 82 -0.63 0.88 -16.06
C ARG A 82 -0.20 0.31 -17.39
N TRP A 83 0.88 0.82 -17.94
CA TRP A 83 1.42 0.40 -19.22
C TRP A 83 2.91 0.09 -19.07
N GLU A 84 3.34 -0.89 -19.84
CA GLU A 84 4.70 -1.41 -19.83
C GLU A 84 5.36 -1.03 -21.14
N ILE A 85 6.43 -0.24 -21.06
CA ILE A 85 7.22 0.12 -22.24
C ILE A 85 8.51 -0.69 -22.18
N ILE A 86 8.83 -1.31 -23.32
CA ILE A 86 10.08 -2.03 -23.47
C ILE A 86 11.10 -1.11 -24.10
N ILE A 87 12.09 -0.69 -23.31
CA ILE A 87 13.16 0.19 -23.76
C ILE A 87 14.37 -0.68 -24.10
N ARG A 88 14.95 -0.43 -25.27
CA ARG A 88 16.25 -0.98 -25.65
C ARG A 88 17.31 0.09 -25.40
N CYS A 89 18.27 -0.21 -24.54
CA CYS A 89 19.38 0.69 -24.29
C CYS A 89 20.26 0.83 -25.56
N PRO A 90 20.56 2.05 -26.05
CA PRO A 90 21.42 2.22 -27.22
C PRO A 90 22.87 1.81 -26.95
N LYS A 91 23.34 1.95 -25.70
CA LYS A 91 24.73 1.67 -25.33
C LYS A 91 25.08 0.18 -25.23
N CYS A 92 24.21 -0.63 -24.62
CA CYS A 92 24.49 -2.05 -24.38
C CYS A 92 23.47 -3.01 -25.00
N LEU A 93 22.51 -2.49 -25.78
CA LEU A 93 21.40 -3.25 -26.38
C LEU A 93 20.50 -4.00 -25.40
N HIS A 94 20.73 -3.85 -24.09
CA HIS A 94 19.93 -4.46 -23.05
C HIS A 94 18.49 -3.95 -23.11
N ARG A 95 17.57 -4.90 -23.10
CA ARG A 95 16.13 -4.64 -23.18
C ARG A 95 15.56 -4.73 -21.78
N PHE A 96 15.05 -3.63 -21.26
CA PHE A 96 14.48 -3.58 -19.91
C PHE A 96 13.10 -2.94 -19.93
N ARG A 97 12.32 -3.29 -18.91
CA ARG A 97 10.93 -2.89 -18.77
C ARG A 97 10.85 -1.69 -17.83
N LEU A 98 10.18 -0.64 -18.29
CA LEU A 98 9.85 0.51 -17.45
C LEU A 98 8.36 0.46 -17.12
N GLU A 99 8.05 0.58 -15.83
CA GLU A 99 6.69 0.73 -15.35
C GLU A 99 6.35 2.22 -15.28
N VAL A 100 5.39 2.67 -16.10
CA VAL A 100 4.92 4.05 -16.08
C VAL A 100 3.62 4.11 -15.28
N THR A 101 3.64 4.86 -14.18
CA THR A 101 2.43 5.22 -13.44
C THR A 101 2.03 6.64 -13.82
N GLU A 102 0.87 6.81 -14.43
CA GLU A 102 0.38 8.13 -14.83
C GLU A 102 0.20 9.04 -13.60
N GLY A 103 1.02 10.10 -13.52
CA GLY A 103 0.74 11.30 -12.73
C GLY A 103 0.18 12.38 -13.66
N GLU A 104 -0.57 13.32 -13.11
CA GLU A 104 -1.37 14.37 -13.76
C GLU A 104 -0.65 15.32 -14.77
N ALA A 105 0.59 15.05 -15.17
CA ALA A 105 1.37 15.86 -16.10
C ALA A 105 1.58 15.13 -17.44
N ASP A 106 0.92 15.61 -18.50
CA ASP A 106 1.34 15.40 -19.89
C ASP A 106 2.18 16.61 -20.32
N PRO A 107 3.38 16.43 -20.90
CA PRO A 107 4.07 15.16 -21.16
C PRO A 107 4.67 14.51 -19.90
N ILE A 108 4.78 13.17 -19.91
CA ILE A 108 5.52 12.43 -18.89
C ILE A 108 7.02 12.58 -19.21
N GLU A 109 7.69 13.49 -18.52
CA GLU A 109 9.14 13.64 -18.56
C GLU A 109 9.77 12.82 -17.43
N GLY A 110 10.68 11.91 -17.79
CA GLY A 110 11.36 11.05 -16.83
C GLY A 110 12.77 10.71 -17.28
N MET A 111 13.69 10.59 -16.32
CA MET A 111 15.02 10.05 -16.58
C MET A 111 14.99 8.53 -16.39
N VAL A 112 15.42 7.80 -17.41
CA VAL A 112 15.55 6.35 -17.37
C VAL A 112 17.02 5.98 -17.30
N ILE A 113 17.37 5.11 -16.36
CA ILE A 113 18.73 4.62 -16.18
C ILE A 113 18.76 3.13 -16.54
N CYS A 114 19.65 2.74 -17.44
CA CYS A 114 19.88 1.34 -17.77
C CYS A 114 20.54 0.64 -16.57
N PRO A 115 19.99 -0.48 -16.06
CA PRO A 115 20.56 -1.17 -14.91
C PRO A 115 21.90 -1.87 -15.20
N VAL A 116 22.24 -2.07 -16.47
CA VAL A 116 23.45 -2.81 -16.87
C VAL A 116 24.65 -1.89 -17.08
N CYS A 117 24.45 -0.74 -17.73
CA CYS A 117 25.56 0.16 -18.09
C CYS A 117 25.46 1.55 -17.48
N ALA A 118 24.46 1.76 -16.60
CA ALA A 118 24.16 3.04 -15.96
C ALA A 118 23.91 4.21 -16.95
N PHE A 119 23.69 3.91 -18.24
CA PHE A 119 23.36 4.93 -19.23
C PHE A 119 22.01 5.56 -18.88
N SER A 120 22.01 6.88 -18.69
CA SER A 120 20.80 7.66 -18.48
C SER A 120 20.33 8.29 -19.79
N GLN A 121 19.03 8.25 -20.03
CA GLN A 121 18.38 9.00 -21.11
C GLN A 121 17.11 9.64 -20.59
N THR A 122 16.87 10.88 -20.98
CA THR A 122 15.57 11.51 -20.75
C THR A 122 14.58 10.99 -21.78
N ILE A 123 13.43 10.53 -21.32
CA ILE A 123 12.31 10.18 -22.19
C ILE A 123 11.20 11.21 -21.98
N SER A 124 10.59 11.60 -23.09
CA SER A 124 9.35 12.37 -23.09
C SER A 124 8.32 11.54 -23.81
N LEU A 125 7.36 11.00 -23.07
CA LEU A 125 6.26 10.23 -23.64
C LEU A 125 5.05 11.16 -23.77
N ARG A 126 4.54 11.27 -25.00
CA ARG A 126 3.26 11.90 -25.30
C ARG A 126 2.26 10.81 -25.67
N ARG A 127 1.00 10.98 -25.28
CA ARG A 127 -0.07 10.11 -25.78
C ARG A 127 -0.19 10.28 -27.29
N ALA A 128 -0.27 9.16 -28.01
CA ALA A 128 -0.76 9.17 -29.38
C ALA A 128 -2.29 9.33 -29.29
N SER A 129 -2.79 10.46 -29.81
CA SER A 129 -4.22 10.79 -29.90
C SER A 129 -4.99 9.83 -30.79
#